data_AF-A0A9W9YT79-F1
#
_entry.id   AF-A0A9W9YT79-F1
#
_cell.length_a   1.000
_cell.length_b   1.000
_cell.length_c   1.000
_cell.angle_alpha   90.00
_cell.angle_beta   90.00
_cell.angle_gamma   90.00
#
_symmetry.space_group_name_H-M   'P 1'
#
loop_
_entity.id
_entity.type
_entity.pdbx_description
1 polymer ?
#
loop_
_entity_poly.entity_id
_entity_poly.type
_entity_poly.pdbx_seq_one_letter_code
_entity_poly.pdbx_strand_id
1 'polypeptide(L)'
;MAGISELYTAKAMLDSQMVHMGKQADIGSLEFSNQETEYKLRRVTEKFLENIHTMLNEPSVGLYRVQEHVRRSLPQLVDRKIEMQSLHKKVQGISYDVEYSLKTVQSMRNISHFTIIQECLKSAIASKKNLDRRKLERKDQKPDASGDTDDEPEVLESVEGFICPNCMQTWSDQEELLQHWQSAHEHMSQGIPMNDTSCSQDSLQSDCYNPWKTEVWKDVTSCCK
;
A
#
# COMPACT_ATOMS: atom_id res chain seq x y z
N MET A 1 -0.55 -35.38 -65.79
CA MET A 1 -0.49 -36.67 -65.07
C MET A 1 0.65 -37.56 -65.60
N ALA A 2 1.90 -37.07 -65.64
CA ALA A 2 3.03 -37.82 -66.22
C ALA A 2 4.06 -38.34 -65.19
N GLY A 3 4.15 -37.76 -63.99
CA GLY A 3 5.25 -38.05 -63.05
C GLY A 3 5.11 -39.30 -62.18
N ILE A 4 3.92 -39.90 -62.06
CA ILE A 4 3.71 -41.07 -61.19
C ILE A 4 4.23 -42.35 -61.87
N SER A 5 4.05 -42.50 -63.18
CA SER A 5 4.49 -43.69 -63.93
C SER A 5 6.01 -43.83 -63.99
N GLU A 6 6.74 -42.70 -64.03
CA GLU A 6 8.21 -42.68 -64.07
C GLU A 6 8.81 -43.15 -62.73
N LEU A 7 8.19 -42.80 -61.60
CA LEU A 7 8.62 -43.25 -60.27
C LEU A 7 8.50 -44.77 -60.07
N TYR A 8 7.40 -45.37 -60.54
CA TYR A 8 7.22 -46.83 -60.47
C TYR A 8 8.19 -47.57 -61.41
N THR A 9 8.51 -46.97 -62.55
CA THR A 9 9.47 -47.54 -63.52
C THR A 9 10.90 -47.47 -62.99
N ALA A 10 11.29 -46.35 -62.37
CA ALA A 10 12.60 -46.19 -61.74
C ALA A 10 12.78 -47.15 -60.55
N LYS A 11 11.72 -47.37 -59.75
CA LYS A 11 11.74 -48.36 -58.66
C LYS A 11 11.93 -49.79 -59.17
N ALA A 12 11.25 -50.18 -60.24
CA ALA A 12 11.38 -51.51 -60.84
C ALA A 12 12.77 -51.75 -61.45
N MET A 13 13.42 -50.70 -61.97
CA MET A 13 14.79 -50.78 -62.51
C MET A 13 15.84 -50.94 -61.40
N LEU A 14 15.68 -50.27 -60.25
CA LEU A 14 16.54 -50.45 -59.07
C LEU A 14 16.39 -51.85 -58.46
N ASP A 15 15.16 -52.34 -58.32
CA ASP A 15 14.89 -53.69 -57.81
C ASP A 15 15.50 -54.78 -58.73
N SER A 16 15.47 -54.59 -60.06
CA SER A 16 16.09 -55.51 -61.01
C SER A 16 17.63 -55.48 -60.97
N GLN A 17 18.23 -54.32 -60.67
CA GLN A 17 19.68 -54.17 -60.58
C GLN A 17 20.27 -54.83 -59.32
N MET A 18 19.51 -54.87 -58.23
CA MET A 18 19.91 -55.57 -57.00
C MET A 18 19.92 -57.10 -57.15
N VAL A 19 19.09 -57.66 -58.03
CA VAL A 19 19.02 -59.12 -58.26
C VAL A 19 20.22 -59.65 -59.05
N HIS A 20 20.85 -58.82 -59.89
CA HIS A 20 21.90 -59.28 -60.82
C HIS A 20 23.33 -59.24 -60.22
N MET A 21 23.54 -58.58 -59.08
CA MET A 21 24.83 -58.56 -58.36
C MET A 21 24.98 -59.66 -57.30
N GLY A 22 23.95 -60.47 -57.06
CA GLY A 22 23.90 -61.43 -55.95
C GLY A 22 24.42 -62.85 -56.21
N LYS A 23 25.13 -63.10 -57.32
CA LYS A 23 25.49 -64.49 -57.72
C LYS A 23 27.00 -64.74 -57.84
N GLN A 24 27.74 -64.52 -56.75
CA GLN A 24 28.94 -65.28 -56.36
C GLN A 24 29.46 -64.79 -55.01
N ALA A 25 28.88 -65.27 -53.92
CA ALA A 25 29.51 -65.26 -52.60
C ALA A 25 28.85 -66.33 -51.72
N ASP A 26 29.68 -66.96 -50.91
CA ASP A 26 29.36 -67.98 -49.91
C ASP A 26 28.09 -67.64 -49.08
N ILE A 27 26.96 -68.26 -49.47
CA ILE A 27 25.59 -67.92 -49.02
C ILE A 27 25.35 -68.30 -47.55
N GLY A 28 26.08 -69.28 -46.99
CA GLY A 28 25.85 -69.78 -45.64
C GLY A 28 26.38 -68.90 -44.52
N SER A 29 27.46 -68.15 -44.75
CA SER A 29 28.11 -67.30 -43.74
C SER A 29 27.66 -65.84 -43.81
N LEU A 30 27.29 -65.36 -45.00
CA LEU A 30 26.86 -63.98 -45.23
C LEU A 30 25.42 -63.70 -44.78
N GLU A 31 24.49 -64.66 -44.92
CA GLU A 31 23.11 -64.49 -44.43
C GLU A 31 23.02 -64.45 -42.90
N PHE A 32 23.85 -65.25 -42.20
CA PHE A 32 23.91 -65.23 -40.74
C PHE A 32 24.45 -63.89 -40.21
N SER A 33 25.48 -63.35 -40.86
CA SER A 33 26.01 -62.01 -40.56
C SER A 33 24.98 -60.90 -40.83
N ASN A 34 24.17 -61.03 -41.89
CA ASN A 34 23.12 -60.07 -42.23
C ASN A 34 21.99 -60.11 -41.20
N GLN A 35 21.56 -61.30 -40.79
CA GLN A 35 20.50 -61.48 -39.79
C GLN A 35 20.91 -61.01 -38.39
N GLU A 36 22.16 -61.23 -37.98
CA GLU A 36 22.70 -60.68 -36.72
C GLU A 36 22.80 -59.15 -36.77
N THR A 37 23.19 -58.59 -37.92
CA THR A 37 23.29 -57.14 -38.11
C THR A 37 21.91 -56.49 -38.09
N GLU A 38 20.92 -57.08 -38.75
CA GLU A 38 19.52 -56.64 -38.73
C GLU A 38 18.93 -56.71 -37.31
N TYR A 39 19.23 -57.76 -36.55
CA TYR A 39 18.80 -57.86 -35.15
C TYR A 39 19.43 -56.76 -34.28
N LYS A 40 20.74 -56.51 -34.43
CA LYS A 40 21.43 -55.43 -33.70
C LYS A 40 20.88 -54.06 -34.09
N LEU A 41 20.65 -53.84 -35.39
CA LEU A 41 20.08 -52.60 -35.92
C LEU A 41 18.70 -52.35 -35.31
N ARG A 42 17.81 -53.34 -35.38
CA ARG A 42 16.47 -53.27 -34.79
C ARG A 42 16.52 -52.95 -33.29
N ARG A 43 17.42 -53.61 -32.55
CA ARG A 43 17.59 -53.38 -31.11
C ARG A 43 18.11 -51.98 -30.78
N VAL A 44 18.99 -51.42 -31.61
CA VAL A 44 19.47 -50.04 -31.48
C VAL A 44 18.35 -49.06 -31.79
N THR A 45 17.57 -49.30 -32.86
CA THR A 45 16.43 -48.47 -33.25
C THR A 45 15.34 -48.45 -32.19
N GLU A 46 14.98 -49.60 -31.60
CA GLU A 46 14.00 -49.70 -30.52
C GLU A 46 14.44 -48.89 -29.29
N LYS A 47 15.70 -49.04 -28.85
CA LYS A 47 16.25 -48.24 -27.74
C LYS A 47 16.31 -46.75 -28.05
N PHE A 48 16.63 -46.40 -29.29
CA PHE A 48 16.68 -45.00 -29.72
C PHE A 48 15.28 -44.36 -29.70
N LEU A 49 14.26 -45.09 -30.15
CA LEU A 49 12.86 -44.68 -30.08
C LEU A 49 12.36 -44.52 -28.63
N GLU A 50 12.68 -45.46 -27.74
CA GLU A 50 12.36 -45.36 -26.31
C GLU A 50 13.01 -44.13 -25.65
N ASN A 51 14.28 -43.87 -25.97
CA ASN A 51 15.00 -42.70 -25.48
C ASN A 51 14.38 -41.40 -25.99
N ILE A 52 14.02 -41.33 -27.28
CA ILE A 52 13.33 -40.18 -27.85
C ILE A 52 11.97 -39.97 -27.17
N HIS A 53 11.18 -41.03 -27.00
CA HIS A 53 9.88 -40.94 -26.34
C HIS A 53 10.02 -40.39 -24.92
N THR A 54 10.98 -40.90 -24.15
CA THR A 54 11.26 -40.42 -22.79
C THR A 54 11.75 -38.96 -22.81
N MET A 55 12.66 -38.63 -23.73
CA MET A 55 13.20 -37.28 -23.89
C MET A 55 12.15 -36.24 -24.28
N LEU A 56 11.08 -36.63 -24.99
CA LEU A 56 10.05 -35.69 -25.45
C LEU A 56 8.84 -35.64 -24.51
N ASN A 57 8.44 -36.78 -23.94
CA ASN A 57 7.25 -36.88 -23.11
C ASN A 57 7.47 -36.30 -21.70
N GLU A 58 8.55 -36.70 -21.02
CA GLU A 58 8.82 -36.27 -19.65
C GLU A 58 8.95 -34.74 -19.49
N PRO A 59 9.66 -33.99 -20.36
CA PRO A 59 9.67 -32.53 -20.23
C PRO A 59 8.31 -31.91 -20.52
N SER A 60 7.52 -32.47 -21.44
CA SER A 60 6.17 -31.99 -21.75
C SER A 60 5.23 -32.14 -20.54
N VAL A 61 5.27 -33.30 -19.87
CA VAL A 61 4.51 -33.57 -18.64
C VAL A 61 5.00 -32.69 -17.49
N GLY A 62 6.31 -32.49 -17.37
CA GLY A 62 6.91 -31.59 -16.38
C GLY A 62 6.43 -30.15 -16.54
N LEU A 63 6.49 -29.61 -17.75
CA LEU A 63 6.00 -28.28 -18.10
C LEU A 63 4.51 -28.12 -17.81
N TYR A 64 3.68 -29.13 -18.13
CA TYR A 64 2.25 -29.11 -17.80
C TYR A 64 2.01 -28.99 -16.29
N ARG A 65 2.76 -29.73 -15.46
CA ARG A 65 2.64 -29.65 -14.00
C ARG A 65 3.05 -28.27 -13.47
N VAL A 66 4.11 -27.68 -14.02
CA VAL A 66 4.54 -26.32 -13.66
C VAL A 66 3.48 -25.30 -14.06
N GLN A 67 2.97 -25.37 -15.29
CA GLN A 67 1.93 -24.48 -15.77
C GLN A 67 0.68 -24.54 -14.89
N GLU A 68 0.23 -25.76 -14.55
CA GLU A 68 -0.94 -25.95 -13.71
C GLU A 68 -0.72 -25.45 -12.27
N HIS A 69 0.48 -25.65 -11.71
CA HIS A 69 0.85 -25.10 -10.40
C HIS A 69 0.83 -23.57 -10.41
N VAL A 70 1.43 -22.94 -11.42
CA VAL A 70 1.42 -21.47 -11.57
C VAL A 70 -0.02 -20.98 -11.71
N ARG A 71 -0.83 -21.61 -12.56
CA ARG A 71 -2.23 -21.23 -12.79
C ARG A 71 -3.08 -21.31 -11.51
N ARG A 72 -2.83 -22.29 -10.63
CA ARG A 72 -3.55 -22.46 -9.36
C ARG A 72 -3.04 -21.53 -8.25
N SER A 73 -1.73 -21.32 -8.17
CA SER A 73 -1.09 -20.63 -7.04
C SER A 73 -1.01 -19.11 -7.24
N LEU A 74 -0.81 -18.67 -8.49
CA LEU A 74 -0.62 -17.26 -8.81
C LEU A 74 -1.83 -16.37 -8.47
N PRO A 75 -3.10 -16.76 -8.76
CA PRO A 75 -4.25 -15.95 -8.39
C PRO A 75 -4.34 -15.71 -6.87
N GLN A 76 -4.14 -16.76 -6.08
CA GLN A 76 -4.13 -16.65 -4.62
C GLN A 76 -3.02 -15.71 -4.14
N LEU A 77 -1.83 -15.79 -4.74
CA LEU A 77 -0.72 -14.91 -4.39
C LEU A 77 -1.01 -13.44 -4.72
N VAL A 78 -1.69 -13.18 -5.85
CA VAL A 78 -2.12 -11.84 -6.24
C VAL A 78 -3.15 -11.30 -5.24
N ASP A 79 -4.14 -12.09 -4.86
CA ASP A 79 -5.15 -11.70 -3.87
C ASP A 79 -4.51 -11.34 -2.52
N ARG A 80 -3.58 -12.19 -2.05
CA ARG A 80 -2.80 -11.92 -0.82
C ARG A 80 -1.95 -10.65 -0.92
N LYS A 81 -1.36 -10.39 -2.08
CA LYS A 81 -0.60 -9.15 -2.31
C LYS A 81 -1.51 -7.91 -2.20
N ILE A 82 -2.71 -7.96 -2.78
CA ILE A 82 -3.68 -6.87 -2.70
C ILE A 82 -4.14 -6.66 -1.26
N GLU A 83 -4.47 -7.73 -0.55
CA GLU A 83 -4.84 -7.70 0.87
C GLU A 83 -3.72 -7.07 1.71
N MET A 84 -2.48 -7.51 1.54
CA MET A 84 -1.31 -6.96 2.23
C MET A 84 -1.12 -5.47 1.94
N GLN A 85 -1.29 -5.03 0.70
CA GLN A 85 -1.19 -3.61 0.33
C GLN A 85 -2.29 -2.77 0.99
N SER A 86 -3.51 -3.30 1.06
CA SER A 86 -4.63 -2.63 1.75
C SER A 86 -4.34 -2.48 3.24
N LEU A 87 -3.91 -3.56 3.89
CA LEU A 87 -3.52 -3.54 5.30
C LEU A 87 -2.37 -2.56 5.57
N HIS A 88 -1.36 -2.55 4.69
CA HIS A 88 -0.23 -1.64 4.81
C HIS A 88 -0.67 -0.18 4.78
N LYS A 89 -1.55 0.20 3.85
CA LYS A 89 -2.13 1.56 3.78
C LYS A 89 -2.89 1.91 5.07
N LYS A 90 -3.67 0.97 5.60
CA LYS A 90 -4.43 1.19 6.84
C LYS A 90 -3.52 1.41 8.04
N VAL A 91 -2.48 0.58 8.19
CA VAL A 91 -1.49 0.74 9.27
C VAL A 91 -0.78 2.08 9.13
N GLN A 92 -0.37 2.45 7.91
CA GLN A 92 0.29 3.72 7.67
C GLN A 92 -0.61 4.92 8.04
N GLY A 93 -1.90 4.88 7.67
CA GLY A 93 -2.87 5.91 8.07
C GLY A 93 -2.98 6.06 9.60
N ILE A 94 -3.12 4.94 10.31
CA ILE A 94 -3.17 4.94 11.79
C ILE A 94 -1.87 5.48 12.39
N SER A 95 -0.71 5.11 11.84
CA SER A 95 0.58 5.64 12.30
C SER A 95 0.64 7.17 12.14
N TYR A 96 0.17 7.72 11.02
CA TYR A 96 0.09 9.16 10.84
C TYR A 96 -0.82 9.83 11.86
N ASP A 97 -2.01 9.29 12.10
CA ASP A 97 -2.96 9.83 13.09
C ASP A 97 -2.36 9.82 14.51
N VAL A 98 -1.66 8.74 14.88
CA VAL A 98 -1.00 8.61 16.17
C VAL A 98 0.15 9.61 16.30
N GLU A 99 1.01 9.73 15.28
CA GLU A 99 2.10 10.71 15.29
C GLU A 99 1.58 12.15 15.35
N TYR A 100 0.51 12.45 14.63
CA TYR A 100 -0.13 13.75 14.66
C TYR A 100 -0.70 14.04 16.06
N SER A 101 -1.44 13.09 16.63
CA SER A 101 -2.00 13.21 17.99
C SER A 101 -0.90 13.42 19.03
N LEU A 102 0.22 12.69 18.93
CA LEU A 102 1.38 12.86 19.81
C LEU A 102 1.98 14.25 19.68
N LYS A 103 2.21 14.74 18.45
CA LYS A 103 2.75 16.09 18.21
C LYS A 103 1.83 17.17 18.80
N THR A 104 0.52 17.02 18.64
CA THR A 104 -0.48 17.93 19.21
C THR A 104 -0.43 17.93 20.74
N VAL A 105 -0.44 16.77 21.39
CA VAL A 105 -0.35 16.70 22.85
C VAL A 105 0.98 17.25 23.37
N GLN A 106 2.08 17.01 22.64
CA GLN A 106 3.39 17.58 23.00
C GLN A 106 3.41 19.10 22.84
N SER A 107 2.79 19.66 21.80
CA SER A 107 2.74 21.12 21.62
C SER A 107 1.92 21.80 22.73
N MET A 108 0.86 21.14 23.23
CA MET A 108 0.05 21.67 24.33
C MET A 108 0.86 21.92 25.61
N ARG A 109 1.90 21.11 25.88
CA ARG A 109 2.79 21.32 27.04
C ARG A 109 3.56 22.64 26.95
N ASN A 110 3.82 23.12 25.74
CA ASN A 110 4.59 24.34 25.50
C ASN A 110 3.71 25.60 25.45
N ILE A 111 2.40 25.47 25.63
CA ILE A 111 1.47 26.60 25.63
C ILE A 111 1.56 27.33 26.97
N SER A 112 2.09 28.56 26.94
CA SER A 112 2.34 29.39 28.13
C SER A 112 1.05 29.81 28.85
N HIS A 113 -0.07 29.96 28.13
CA HIS A 113 -1.36 30.37 28.70
C HIS A 113 -1.81 29.49 29.86
N PHE A 114 -1.60 28.17 29.79
CA PHE A 114 -1.96 27.27 30.89
C PHE A 114 -1.17 27.57 32.16
N THR A 115 0.13 27.83 32.03
CA THR A 115 1.00 28.20 33.15
C THR A 115 0.62 29.56 33.73
N ILE A 116 0.39 30.56 32.87
CA ILE A 116 0.00 31.92 33.27
C ILE A 116 -1.33 31.89 34.03
N ILE A 117 -2.35 31.21 33.48
CA ILE A 117 -3.65 31.05 34.14
C ILE A 117 -3.49 30.34 35.50
N GLN A 118 -2.67 29.29 35.56
CA GLN A 118 -2.40 28.58 36.81
C GLN A 118 -1.75 29.48 37.87
N GLU A 119 -0.81 30.34 37.48
CA GLU A 119 -0.14 31.30 38.38
C GLU A 119 -1.06 32.42 38.84
N CYS A 120 -1.89 32.98 37.94
CA CYS A 120 -2.91 33.97 38.28
C CYS A 120 -3.90 33.41 39.31
N LEU A 121 -4.40 32.18 39.09
CA LEU A 121 -5.33 31.53 40.02
C LEU A 121 -4.69 31.27 41.39
N LYS A 122 -3.44 30.77 41.43
CA LYS A 122 -2.70 30.59 42.69
C LYS A 122 -2.55 31.90 43.45
N SER A 123 -2.20 32.98 42.74
CA SER A 123 -2.04 34.31 43.32
C SER A 123 -3.36 34.88 43.85
N ALA A 124 -4.46 34.72 43.10
CA ALA A 124 -5.80 35.13 43.52
C ALA A 124 -6.26 34.38 44.78
N ILE A 125 -6.06 33.05 44.84
CA ILE A 125 -6.39 32.24 46.01
C ILE A 125 -5.57 32.68 47.24
N ALA A 126 -4.27 32.91 47.07
CA ALA A 126 -3.41 33.39 48.16
C ALA A 126 -3.84 34.78 48.66
N SER A 127 -4.16 35.69 47.74
CA SER A 127 -4.69 37.01 48.05
C SER A 127 -6.00 36.91 48.86
N LYS A 128 -6.95 36.07 48.42
CA LYS A 128 -8.21 35.83 49.13
C LYS A 128 -7.97 35.31 50.55
N LYS A 129 -7.10 34.32 50.74
CA LYS A 129 -6.75 33.79 52.07
C LYS A 129 -6.17 34.87 52.99
N ASN A 130 -5.31 35.75 52.45
CA ASN A 130 -4.76 36.86 53.21
C ASN A 130 -5.83 37.88 53.62
N LEU A 131 -6.77 38.20 52.73
CA LEU A 131 -7.89 39.08 53.03
C LEU A 131 -8.84 38.47 54.06
N ASP A 132 -9.15 37.19 53.94
CA ASP A 132 -10.01 36.46 54.88
C ASP A 132 -9.39 36.42 56.29
N ARG A 133 -8.06 36.18 56.40
CA ARG A 133 -7.33 36.26 57.66
C ARG A 133 -7.40 37.67 58.28
N ARG A 134 -7.16 38.72 57.50
CA ARG A 134 -7.29 40.12 57.96
C ARG A 134 -8.72 40.49 58.36
N LYS A 135 -9.74 39.90 57.73
CA LYS A 135 -11.15 40.09 58.12
C LYS A 135 -11.43 39.44 59.49
N LEU A 136 -10.86 38.26 59.77
CA LEU A 136 -10.98 37.62 61.08
C LEU A 136 -10.27 38.43 62.18
N GLU A 137 -9.03 38.86 61.94
CA GLU A 137 -8.26 39.70 62.88
C GLU A 137 -9.01 41.01 63.22
N ARG A 138 -9.75 41.59 62.28
CA ARG A 138 -10.60 42.78 62.51
C ARG A 138 -11.88 42.48 63.28
N LYS A 139 -12.43 41.26 63.17
CA LYS A 139 -13.60 40.84 63.97
C LYS A 139 -13.24 40.58 65.43
N ASP A 140 -12.05 40.05 65.69
CA ASP A 140 -11.58 39.76 67.05
C ASP A 140 -11.16 41.03 67.84
N GLN A 141 -10.94 42.17 67.16
CA GLN A 141 -10.55 43.45 67.78
C GLN A 141 -11.72 44.38 68.12
N LYS A 142 -12.98 43.96 67.92
CA LYS A 142 -14.17 44.74 68.35
C LYS A 142 -15.01 43.95 69.36
N PRO A 143 -14.76 44.05 70.68
CA PRO A 143 -15.83 43.86 71.65
C PRO A 143 -16.68 45.13 71.68
N ASP A 144 -17.99 44.95 71.58
CA ASP A 144 -19.04 45.91 71.91
C ASP A 144 -19.08 47.24 71.15
N ALA A 145 -19.93 47.30 70.13
CA ALA A 145 -20.92 48.37 69.94
C ALA A 145 -21.74 48.08 68.68
N SER A 146 -23.05 47.93 68.92
CA SER A 146 -24.18 48.07 67.99
C SER A 146 -23.90 48.99 66.80
N GLY A 147 -24.30 48.54 65.62
CA GLY A 147 -24.24 49.30 64.38
C GLY A 147 -24.50 48.37 63.21
N ASP A 148 -25.75 47.95 63.11
CA ASP A 148 -26.34 47.32 61.94
C ASP A 148 -26.45 48.41 60.87
N THR A 149 -25.51 48.42 59.93
CA THR A 149 -25.68 49.08 58.65
C THR A 149 -25.36 48.04 57.61
N ASP A 150 -26.41 47.46 57.06
CA ASP A 150 -26.39 46.81 55.76
C ASP A 150 -25.78 47.79 54.75
N ASP A 151 -24.48 47.65 54.49
CA ASP A 151 -23.84 48.25 53.33
C ASP A 151 -24.44 47.58 52.10
N GLU A 152 -25.42 48.28 51.52
CA GLU A 152 -25.94 48.10 50.17
C GLU A 152 -24.79 47.81 49.20
N PRO A 153 -24.81 46.70 48.44
CA PRO A 153 -23.77 46.43 47.46
C PRO A 153 -23.85 47.49 46.36
N GLU A 154 -22.93 48.45 46.43
CA GLU A 154 -22.60 49.41 45.37
C GLU A 154 -22.75 48.72 44.02
N VAL A 155 -23.77 49.15 43.27
CA VAL A 155 -24.10 48.66 41.94
C VAL A 155 -22.81 48.65 41.13
N LEU A 156 -22.29 47.46 40.86
CA LEU A 156 -21.23 47.26 39.88
C LEU A 156 -21.76 47.87 38.59
N GLU A 157 -21.29 49.08 38.26
CA GLU A 157 -21.41 49.62 36.92
C GLU A 157 -21.04 48.49 35.97
N SER A 158 -21.99 48.11 35.11
CA SER A 158 -21.76 47.14 34.07
C SER A 158 -20.57 47.62 33.26
N VAL A 159 -19.39 47.06 33.55
CA VAL A 159 -18.20 47.29 32.73
C VAL A 159 -18.40 46.46 31.47
N GLU A 160 -19.27 46.94 30.60
CA GLU A 160 -19.43 46.46 29.23
C GLU A 160 -18.20 46.94 28.46
N GLY A 161 -17.11 46.17 28.60
CA GLY A 161 -15.88 46.34 27.85
C GLY A 161 -15.51 45.03 27.17
N PHE A 162 -15.10 45.10 25.91
CA PHE A 162 -14.63 43.96 25.14
C PHE A 162 -13.12 43.78 25.36
N ILE A 163 -12.69 42.56 25.66
CA ILE A 163 -11.27 42.24 25.91
C ILE A 163 -10.71 41.46 24.73
N CYS A 164 -9.60 41.93 24.17
CA CYS A 164 -8.88 41.19 23.13
C CYS A 164 -8.27 39.91 23.71
N PRO A 165 -8.60 38.71 23.20
CA PRO A 165 -8.12 37.45 23.76
C PRO A 165 -6.62 37.21 23.55
N ASN A 166 -5.97 37.94 22.63
CA ASN A 166 -4.56 37.72 22.29
C ASN A 166 -3.60 38.66 23.03
N CYS A 167 -3.99 39.92 23.25
CA CYS A 167 -3.16 40.93 23.93
C CYS A 167 -3.73 41.42 25.27
N MET A 168 -4.96 41.01 25.62
CA MET A 168 -5.70 41.38 26.83
C MET A 168 -5.99 42.88 27.01
N GLN A 169 -5.89 43.67 25.94
CA GLN A 169 -6.33 45.07 25.95
C GLN A 169 -7.85 45.16 25.98
N THR A 170 -8.36 46.14 26.73
CA THR A 170 -9.78 46.41 26.94
C THR A 170 -10.24 47.54 26.03
N TRP A 171 -11.40 47.37 25.40
CA TRP A 171 -12.02 48.31 24.47
C TRP A 171 -13.46 48.58 24.91
N SER A 172 -13.95 49.80 24.73
CA SER A 172 -15.35 50.15 25.04
C SER A 172 -16.32 49.59 24.01
N ASP A 173 -15.91 49.53 22.74
CA ASP A 173 -16.79 49.15 21.63
C ASP A 173 -16.28 47.91 20.87
N GLN A 174 -17.23 47.12 20.37
CA GLN A 174 -16.93 45.90 19.61
C GLN A 174 -16.18 46.19 18.29
N GLU A 175 -16.50 47.31 17.64
CA GLU A 175 -15.89 47.69 16.36
C GLU A 175 -14.41 48.06 16.50
N GLU A 176 -14.06 48.76 17.59
CA GLU A 176 -12.66 49.08 17.91
C GLU A 176 -11.83 47.83 18.21
N LEU A 177 -12.41 46.87 18.95
CA LEU A 177 -11.76 45.57 19.18
C LEU A 177 -11.52 44.83 17.85
N LEU A 178 -12.50 44.83 16.94
CA LEU A 178 -12.37 44.16 15.63
C LEU A 178 -11.29 44.83 14.77
N GLN A 179 -11.21 46.15 14.78
CA GLN A 179 -10.20 46.90 14.04
C GLN A 179 -8.79 46.69 14.63
N HIS A 180 -8.67 46.60 15.95
CA HIS A 180 -7.44 46.19 16.62
C HIS A 180 -7.04 44.77 16.24
N TRP A 181 -7.99 43.83 16.23
CA TRP A 181 -7.72 42.43 15.88
C TRP A 181 -7.24 42.29 14.43
N GLN A 182 -7.87 43.00 13.50
CA GLN A 182 -7.45 43.04 12.09
C GLN A 182 -6.04 43.63 11.93
N SER A 183 -5.77 44.77 12.58
CA SER A 183 -4.47 45.44 12.42
C SER A 183 -3.30 44.75 13.14
N ALA A 184 -3.54 44.14 14.31
CA ALA A 184 -2.47 43.61 15.17
C ALA A 184 -2.30 42.08 15.10
N HIS A 185 -3.34 41.33 14.70
CA HIS A 185 -3.37 39.86 14.82
C HIS A 185 -3.76 39.11 13.54
N GLU A 186 -4.30 39.78 12.52
CA GLU A 186 -4.68 39.15 11.24
C GLU A 186 -3.48 38.54 10.50
N HIS A 187 -2.28 39.12 10.68
CA HIS A 187 -1.05 38.62 10.08
C HIS A 187 -0.52 37.30 10.70
N MET A 188 -1.17 36.78 11.75
CA MET A 188 -0.85 35.49 12.38
C MET A 188 -1.78 34.34 11.96
N SER A 189 -2.84 34.59 11.17
CA SER A 189 -3.77 33.53 10.71
C SER A 189 -3.39 32.91 9.36
N GLN A 190 -2.33 33.37 8.69
CA GLN A 190 -1.81 32.69 7.49
C GLN A 190 -1.06 31.43 7.89
N GLY A 191 -1.79 30.35 8.14
CA GLY A 191 -1.16 29.12 8.58
C GLY A 191 -2.01 27.87 8.75
N ILE A 192 -3.21 27.76 8.16
CA ILE A 192 -3.81 26.45 7.86
C ILE A 192 -4.54 26.57 6.52
N PRO A 193 -4.09 25.93 5.43
CA PRO A 193 -4.96 25.75 4.29
C PRO A 193 -6.09 24.82 4.74
N MET A 194 -7.31 25.37 4.79
CA MET A 194 -8.54 24.59 4.68
C MET A 194 -8.44 23.83 3.37
N ASN A 195 -7.98 22.57 3.43
CA ASN A 195 -8.11 21.68 2.31
C ASN A 195 -9.53 21.13 2.39
N ASP A 196 -10.37 21.64 1.49
CA ASP A 196 -11.73 21.19 1.30
C ASP A 196 -11.77 19.67 1.26
N THR A 197 -12.61 19.10 2.13
CA THR A 197 -13.12 17.75 1.98
C THR A 197 -14.04 17.76 0.77
N SER A 198 -13.47 17.87 -0.42
CA SER A 198 -14.07 17.38 -1.65
C SER A 198 -13.44 16.03 -1.93
N CYS A 199 -14.23 15.00 -1.66
CA CYS A 199 -14.10 13.71 -2.29
C CYS A 199 -14.26 13.94 -3.80
N SER A 200 -13.19 14.37 -4.46
CA SER A 200 -13.11 14.43 -5.90
C SER A 200 -12.23 13.27 -6.33
N GLN A 201 -12.92 12.34 -6.99
CA GLN A 201 -12.37 11.44 -7.98
C GLN A 201 -11.38 12.19 -8.89
N ASP A 202 -10.42 11.46 -9.44
CA ASP A 202 -9.43 11.90 -10.45
C ASP A 202 -8.06 12.38 -9.94
N SER A 203 -7.27 11.40 -9.51
CA SER A 203 -5.88 11.28 -9.98
C SER A 203 -5.54 9.81 -10.23
N LEU A 204 -6.23 9.25 -11.21
CA LEU A 204 -5.73 8.17 -12.04
C LEU A 204 -4.86 8.80 -13.12
N GLN A 205 -3.59 9.15 -12.87
CA GLN A 205 -2.59 9.27 -13.95
C GLN A 205 -1.15 9.43 -13.41
N SER A 206 -0.56 8.37 -12.85
CA SER A 206 0.82 7.99 -13.21
C SER A 206 1.25 6.70 -12.48
N ASP A 207 1.86 5.82 -13.27
CA ASP A 207 2.81 4.79 -12.82
C ASP A 207 2.27 3.53 -12.14
N CYS A 208 1.23 2.94 -12.72
CA CYS A 208 1.13 1.48 -12.79
C CYS A 208 1.34 1.02 -14.23
N TYR A 209 2.55 1.22 -14.76
CA TYR A 209 3.05 0.38 -15.85
C TYR A 209 2.97 -1.06 -15.35
N ASN A 210 1.99 -1.81 -15.87
CA ASN A 210 1.81 -3.24 -15.65
C ASN A 210 2.49 -3.95 -16.83
N PRO A 211 3.73 -4.47 -16.70
CA PRO A 211 4.42 -5.14 -17.80
C PRO A 211 3.74 -6.45 -18.24
N TRP A 212 2.77 -6.94 -17.47
CA TRP A 212 2.20 -8.29 -17.64
C TRP A 212 0.88 -8.32 -18.41
N LYS A 213 0.34 -7.16 -18.83
CA LYS A 213 -1.03 -7.10 -19.39
C LYS A 213 -1.13 -7.05 -20.92
N THR A 214 -0.03 -7.05 -21.69
CA THR A 214 -0.15 -6.91 -23.15
C THR A 214 0.57 -7.90 -24.06
N GLU A 215 1.55 -8.72 -23.66
CA GLU A 215 2.34 -9.45 -24.69
C GLU A 215 2.79 -10.90 -24.43
N VAL A 216 2.21 -11.68 -23.50
CA VAL A 216 2.75 -13.05 -23.23
C VAL A 216 1.75 -14.21 -23.40
N TRP A 217 0.46 -13.96 -23.65
CA TRP A 217 -0.54 -15.04 -23.72
C TRP A 217 -1.33 -15.14 -25.03
N LYS A 218 -0.87 -14.50 -26.12
CA LYS A 218 -1.46 -14.74 -27.45
C LYS A 218 -0.90 -15.99 -28.15
N ASP A 219 0.26 -16.50 -27.73
CA ASP A 219 0.95 -17.56 -28.48
C ASP A 219 0.75 -18.99 -27.94
N VAL A 220 0.15 -19.19 -26.77
CA VAL A 220 -0.03 -20.55 -26.21
C VAL A 220 -1.28 -21.25 -26.74
N THR A 221 -2.24 -20.53 -27.33
CA THR A 221 -3.48 -21.11 -27.89
C THR A 221 -3.48 -21.34 -29.41
N SER A 222 -2.39 -21.04 -30.12
CA SER A 222 -2.32 -21.21 -31.59
C SER A 222 -1.68 -22.53 -32.05
N CYS A 223 -1.19 -23.39 -31.16
CA CYS A 223 -0.51 -24.64 -31.53
C CYS A 223 -1.39 -25.91 -31.40
N CYS A 224 -2.70 -25.74 -31.19
CA CYS A 224 -3.67 -26.85 -31.15
C CYS A 224 -4.95 -26.47 -31.92
N LYS A 225 -4.84 -26.36 -33.25
CA LYS A 225 -5.91 -26.57 -34.21
C LYS A 225 -5.35 -27.24 -35.45
#